data_AF-A0A534W1D8-F1
#
_entry.id   AF-A0A534W1D8-F1
#
_cell.length_a   1.000
_cell.length_b   1.000
_cell.length_c   1.000
_cell.angle_alpha   90.00
_cell.angle_beta   90.00
_cell.angle_gamma   90.00
#
_symmetry.space_group_name_H-M   'P 1'
#
loop_
_entity.id
_entity.type
_entity.pdbx_description
1 polymer ?
#
loop_
_entity_poly.entity_id
_entity_poly.type
_entity_poly.pdbx_seq_one_letter_code
_entity_poly.pdbx_strand_id
1 'polypeptide(L)'
;MKMWEVFQALGILPGDRSGSKERMEATLADRAGRERLRVVIQNQQEHFDTFGLQLGFSYATGALVAGAPETPTGATPGRDFVPTTRPGSRVPHA
;
A
#
# COMPACT_ATOMS: atom_id res chain seq x y z
N MET A 1 14.57 -5.99 -1.28
CA MET A 1 13.08 -6.07 -1.25
C MET A 1 12.56 -4.81 -0.57
N LYS A 2 11.53 -4.14 -1.11
CA LYS A 2 10.97 -2.89 -0.54
C LYS A 2 10.60 -3.01 0.95
N MET A 3 10.17 -4.19 1.39
CA MET A 3 9.77 -4.46 2.76
C MET A 3 10.92 -4.39 3.79
N TRP A 4 12.19 -4.40 3.34
CA TRP A 4 13.36 -4.28 4.22
C TRP A 4 13.78 -2.84 4.49
N GLU A 5 13.29 -1.87 3.70
CA GLU A 5 13.73 -0.48 3.75
C GLU A 5 13.44 0.18 5.11
N VAL A 6 12.31 -0.16 5.75
CA VAL A 6 11.94 0.39 7.07
C VAL A 6 12.97 -0.02 8.12
N PHE A 7 13.39 -1.29 8.11
CA PHE A 7 14.40 -1.80 9.04
C PHE A 7 15.74 -1.11 8.81
N GLN A 8 16.15 -0.93 7.56
CA GLN A 8 17.37 -0.20 7.22
C GLN A 8 17.29 1.26 7.66
N ALA A 9 16.17 1.94 7.42
CA ALA A 9 15.96 3.33 7.80
C ALA A 9 16.01 3.53 9.33
N LEU A 10 15.55 2.54 10.10
CA LEU A 10 15.65 2.50 11.57
C LEU A 10 17.05 2.08 12.07
N GLY A 11 17.96 1.67 11.20
CA GLY A 11 19.27 1.16 11.60
C GLY A 11 19.22 -0.24 12.23
N ILE A 12 18.18 -1.02 11.93
CA ILE A 12 18.04 -2.41 12.42
C ILE A 12 18.87 -3.33 11.56
N LEU A 13 19.84 -4.00 12.18
CA LEU A 13 20.72 -4.98 11.54
C LEU A 13 20.49 -6.38 12.14
N PRO A 14 20.38 -7.43 11.31
CA PRO A 14 20.23 -8.80 11.80
C PRO A 14 21.39 -9.20 12.71
N GLY A 15 21.09 -9.84 13.83
CA GLY A 15 22.11 -10.36 14.76
C GLY A 15 22.71 -9.35 15.74
N ASP A 16 22.41 -8.05 15.61
CA ASP A 16 22.91 -7.00 16.51
C ASP A 16 21.76 -6.29 17.23
N ARG A 17 21.26 -6.89 18.32
CA ARG A 17 20.14 -6.34 19.07
C ARG A 17 20.48 -5.00 19.75
N SER A 18 21.58 -4.95 20.48
CA SER A 18 21.96 -3.77 21.28
C SER A 18 22.31 -2.59 20.37
N GLY A 19 23.16 -2.80 19.36
CA GLY A 19 23.50 -1.73 18.42
C GLY A 19 22.31 -1.29 17.58
N SER A 20 21.38 -2.19 17.23
CA SER A 20 20.15 -1.78 16.53
C SER A 20 19.26 -0.89 17.38
N LYS A 21 19.19 -1.14 18.69
CA LYS A 21 18.45 -0.27 19.61
C LYS A 21 19.06 1.13 19.64
N GLU A 22 20.38 1.23 19.81
CA GLU A 22 21.09 2.53 19.86
C GLU A 22 20.93 3.31 18.55
N ARG A 23 21.09 2.65 17.39
CA ARG A 23 20.92 3.30 16.06
C ARG A 23 19.48 3.74 15.82
N MET A 24 18.52 2.94 16.27
CA MET A 24 17.10 3.30 16.19
C MET A 24 16.81 4.54 17.05
N GLU A 25 17.27 4.56 18.31
CA GLU A 25 17.10 5.72 19.19
C GLU A 25 17.77 6.98 18.59
N ALA A 26 18.98 6.86 18.05
CA ALA A 26 19.66 7.97 17.37
C ALA A 26 18.90 8.47 16.14
N THR A 27 18.39 7.57 15.31
CA THR A 27 17.56 7.90 14.13
C THR A 27 16.29 8.63 14.53
N LEU A 28 15.64 8.18 15.60
CA LEU A 28 14.40 8.78 16.09
C LEU A 28 14.63 10.12 16.79
N ALA A 29 15.80 10.35 17.39
CA ALA A 29 16.19 11.64 17.97
C ALA A 29 16.53 12.69 16.89
N ASP A 30 17.12 12.28 15.77
CA ASP A 30 17.47 13.15 14.64
C ASP A 30 16.23 13.54 13.79
N ARG A 31 16.06 14.84 13.51
CA ARG A 31 14.98 15.32 12.64
C ARG A 31 15.11 14.75 11.23
N ALA A 32 16.32 14.75 10.66
CA ALA A 32 16.52 14.24 9.30
C ALA A 32 16.26 12.73 9.23
N GLY A 33 16.65 11.98 10.27
CA GLY A 33 16.32 10.56 10.46
C GLY A 33 14.82 10.30 10.43
N ARG A 34 14.05 11.06 11.22
CA ARG A 34 12.58 10.94 11.21
C ARG A 34 11.95 11.24 9.86
N GLU A 35 12.42 12.26 9.14
CA GLU A 35 11.88 12.58 7.81
C GLU A 35 12.19 11.48 6.80
N ARG A 36 13.41 10.93 6.79
CA ARG A 36 13.74 9.75 5.96
C ARG A 36 12.85 8.56 6.28
N LEU A 37 12.62 8.29 7.57
CA LEU A 37 11.75 7.21 8.02
C LEU A 37 10.30 7.40 7.53
N ARG A 38 9.76 8.62 7.57
CA ARG A 38 8.40 8.90 7.05
C ARG A 38 8.26 8.55 5.58
N VAL A 39 9.24 8.93 4.75
CA VAL A 39 9.24 8.60 3.31
C VAL A 39 9.24 7.09 3.11
N VAL A 40 10.10 6.37 3.83
CA VAL A 40 10.20 4.91 3.70
C VAL A 40 8.95 4.19 4.18
N ILE A 41 8.30 4.67 5.25
CA ILE A 41 6.99 4.17 5.70
C ILE A 41 5.93 4.41 4.61
N GLN A 42 5.91 5.60 4.00
CA GLN A 42 4.99 5.92 2.92
C GLN A 42 5.17 4.99 1.71
N ASN A 43 6.40 4.58 1.41
CA ASN A 43 6.66 3.60 0.34
C ASN A 43 6.04 2.22 0.60
N GLN A 44 5.65 1.91 1.84
CA GLN A 44 5.05 0.62 2.19
C GLN A 44 3.54 0.58 1.91
N GLN A 45 2.92 1.68 1.50
CA GLN A 45 1.46 1.75 1.35
C GLN A 45 0.90 0.66 0.43
N GLU A 46 1.54 0.36 -0.70
CA GLU A 46 1.11 -0.71 -1.63
C GLU A 46 1.07 -2.12 -1.00
N HIS A 47 1.74 -2.33 0.14
CA HIS A 47 1.74 -3.61 0.84
C HIS A 47 0.59 -3.74 1.85
N PHE A 48 0.06 -2.61 2.36
CA PHE A 48 -0.91 -2.61 3.45
C PHE A 48 -2.27 -1.98 3.09
N ASP A 49 -2.31 -1.25 1.99
CA ASP A 49 -3.49 -0.55 1.49
C ASP A 49 -3.79 -1.05 0.07
N THR A 50 -4.44 -2.21 -0.04
CA THR A 50 -4.66 -2.93 -1.32
C THR A 50 -6.13 -3.01 -1.69
N PHE A 51 -6.94 -2.00 -1.34
CA PHE A 51 -8.38 -2.04 -1.56
C PHE A 51 -8.76 -2.16 -3.04
N GLY A 52 -7.96 -1.59 -3.94
CA GLY A 52 -8.10 -1.78 -5.39
C GLY A 52 -8.04 -3.25 -5.80
N LEU A 53 -7.11 -4.04 -5.24
CA LEU A 53 -7.07 -5.49 -5.45
C LEU A 53 -8.21 -6.24 -4.74
N GLN A 54 -8.50 -5.87 -3.49
CA GLN A 54 -9.46 -6.60 -2.65
C GLN A 54 -10.92 -6.39 -3.08
N LEU A 55 -11.25 -5.20 -3.54
CA LEU A 55 -12.64 -4.76 -3.81
C LEU A 55 -12.86 -4.36 -5.27
N GLY A 56 -11.80 -3.98 -5.99
CA GLY A 56 -11.90 -3.40 -7.33
C GLY A 56 -11.91 -4.41 -8.48
N PHE A 57 -11.85 -5.71 -8.22
CA PHE A 57 -11.98 -6.70 -9.29
C PHE A 57 -13.41 -6.68 -9.86
N SER A 58 -13.52 -6.94 -11.17
CA SER A 58 -14.80 -7.05 -11.87
C SER A 58 -14.82 -8.30 -12.75
N TYR A 59 -15.96 -8.98 -12.83
CA TYR A 59 -16.15 -10.06 -13.77
C TYR A 59 -16.28 -9.51 -15.20
N ALA A 60 -15.42 -9.98 -16.10
CA ALA A 60 -15.47 -9.61 -17.52
C ALA A 60 -16.58 -10.35 -18.29
N THR A 61 -16.91 -11.57 -17.86
CA THR A 61 -17.91 -12.46 -18.47
C THR A 61 -18.66 -13.22 -17.38
N GLY A 62 -19.80 -13.83 -17.74
CA GLY A 62 -20.63 -14.61 -16.83
C GLY A 62 -22.09 -14.15 -16.86
N ALA A 63 -22.74 -14.15 -15.71
CA ALA A 63 -24.14 -13.74 -15.56
C ALA A 63 -24.28 -12.20 -15.49
N LEU A 64 -23.92 -11.53 -16.57
CA LEU A 64 -23.98 -10.07 -16.70
C LEU A 64 -24.37 -9.66 -18.12
N VAL A 65 -25.04 -8.52 -18.25
CA VAL A 65 -25.32 -7.90 -19.56
C VAL A 65 -24.21 -6.90 -19.84
N ALA A 66 -23.45 -7.12 -20.91
CA ALA A 66 -22.42 -6.19 -21.37
C ALA A 66 -23.06 -4.89 -21.89
N GLY A 67 -22.41 -3.74 -21.70
CA GLY A 67 -22.90 -2.48 -22.25
C GLY A 67 -22.40 -1.19 -21.59
N ALA A 68 -21.69 -1.27 -20.46
CA ALA A 68 -21.10 -0.10 -19.82
C ALA A 68 -19.66 0.15 -20.32
N PRO A 69 -19.19 1.42 -20.36
CA PRO A 69 -17.86 1.81 -20.82
C PRO A 69 -16.73 1.30 -19.90
N GLU A 70 -15.49 1.70 -20.20
CA GLU A 70 -14.24 1.30 -19.53
C GLU A 70 -14.35 1.24 -17.99
N THR A 71 -13.63 0.29 -17.39
CA THR A 71 -13.57 0.12 -15.94
C THR A 71 -12.89 1.34 -15.31
N PRO A 72 -13.59 2.09 -14.41
CA PRO A 72 -12.95 3.17 -13.68
C PRO A 72 -11.76 2.63 -12.89
N THR A 73 -10.60 3.24 -13.08
CA THR A 73 -9.36 2.83 -12.43
C THR A 73 -8.78 4.02 -11.69
N GLY A 74 -8.37 3.80 -10.43
CA GLY A 74 -7.70 4.84 -9.64
C GLY A 74 -6.25 5.09 -10.09
N ALA A 75 -5.60 6.09 -9.49
CA ALA A 75 -4.23 6.45 -9.84
C ALA A 75 -3.24 5.32 -9.53
N THR A 76 -3.51 4.56 -8.47
CA THR A 76 -2.79 3.34 -8.12
C THR A 76 -3.76 2.15 -8.12
N PRO A 77 -3.94 1.42 -9.23
CA PRO A 77 -5.00 0.43 -9.40
C PRO A 77 -5.04 -0.66 -8.32
N GLY A 78 -3.89 -1.05 -7.77
CA GLY A 78 -3.83 -2.07 -6.71
C GLY A 78 -4.31 -1.57 -5.33
N ARG A 79 -4.29 -0.25 -5.12
CA ARG A 79 -4.63 0.39 -3.84
C ARG A 79 -5.98 1.06 -3.88
N ASP A 80 -6.23 1.82 -4.94
CA ASP A 80 -7.37 2.70 -5.06
C ASP A 80 -8.61 1.92 -5.49
N PHE A 81 -9.55 1.73 -4.56
CA PHE A 81 -10.88 1.23 -4.91
C PHE A 81 -11.77 2.37 -5.43
N VAL A 82 -12.30 2.21 -6.64
CA VAL A 82 -13.24 3.15 -7.25
C VAL A 82 -14.63 2.49 -7.30
N PRO A 83 -15.58 2.89 -6.43
CA PRO A 83 -16.93 2.33 -6.45
C PRO A 83 -17.63 2.60 -7.79
N THR A 84 -18.29 1.57 -8.34
CA THR A 84 -18.99 1.69 -9.62
C THR A 84 -20.17 0.72 -9.70
N THR A 85 -21.19 1.08 -10.47
CA THR A 85 -22.33 0.21 -10.80
C THR A 85 -22.15 -0.54 -12.12
N ARG A 86 -20.96 -0.48 -12.73
CA ARG A 86 -20.63 -1.21 -13.97
C ARG A 86 -20.92 -2.72 -13.80
N PRO A 87 -21.64 -3.36 -14.74
CA PRO A 87 -21.90 -4.80 -14.70
C PRO A 87 -20.62 -5.61 -14.48
N GLY A 88 -20.70 -6.59 -13.57
CA GLY A 88 -19.57 -7.41 -13.15
C GLY A 88 -18.77 -6.84 -11.96
N SER A 89 -18.98 -5.58 -11.56
CA SER A 89 -18.31 -4.96 -10.41
C SER A 89 -19.07 -5.21 -9.11
N ARG A 90 -18.38 -5.09 -7.97
CA ARG A 90 -19.03 -5.09 -6.65
C ARG A 90 -19.97 -3.89 -6.51
N VAL A 91 -21.18 -4.13 -5.99
CA VAL A 91 -22.16 -3.07 -5.71
C VAL A 91 -21.60 -2.08 -4.66
N PRO A 92 -21.65 -0.76 -4.91
CA PRO A 92 -21.24 0.26 -3.94
C PRO A 92 -22.10 0.24 -2.67
N HIS A 93 -21.49 0.53 -1.52
CA HIS A 93 -22.22 0.80 -0.28
C HIS A 93 -22.67 2.27 -0.24
N ALA A 94 -23.84 2.53 0.33
CA ALA A 94 -24.43 3.86 0.56
C ALA A 94 -25.29 3.84 1.82
#